data_AF-A0A7W2ARE9-F1
#
_entry.id   AF-A0A7W2ARE9-F1
#
_cell.length_a   1.000
_cell.length_b   1.000
_cell.length_c   1.000
_cell.angle_alpha   90.00
_cell.angle_beta   90.00
_cell.angle_gamma   90.00
#
_symmetry.space_group_name_H-M   'P 1'
#
loop_
_entity.id
_entity.type
_entity.pdbx_description
1 polymer ?
#
loop_
_entity_poly.entity_id
_entity_poly.type
_entity_poly.pdbx_seq_one_letter_code
_entity_poly.pdbx_strand_id
1 'polypeptide(L)'
;MASSLRERNREFAVLRALGNRPNQVVGLALLEGIIISLAGGLIGIISGLVFGYHILAGLDANEYLFPGQIVFIQLIISPLISLAAAWIPSIWISRRNLLKALYLE
;
A
#
# COMPACT_ATOMS: atom_id res chain seq x y z
N MET A 1 -13.64 -7.98 -7.11
CA MET A 1 -13.55 -6.69 -6.39
C MET A 1 -14.73 -6.46 -5.43
N ALA A 2 -15.98 -6.85 -5.74
CA ALA A 2 -17.09 -6.72 -4.78
C ALA A 2 -16.98 -7.65 -3.54
N SER A 3 -16.27 -8.78 -3.65
CA SER A 3 -16.05 -9.73 -2.54
C SER A 3 -15.04 -9.22 -1.51
N SER A 4 -13.87 -8.72 -1.93
CA SER A 4 -12.81 -8.29 -0.99
C SER A 4 -13.19 -7.07 -0.15
N LEU A 5 -14.07 -6.20 -0.66
CA LEU A 5 -14.61 -5.08 0.11
C LEU A 5 -15.52 -5.55 1.26
N ARG A 6 -16.28 -6.63 1.07
CA ARG A 6 -17.11 -7.23 2.14
C ARG A 6 -16.25 -7.89 3.21
N GLU A 7 -15.17 -8.58 2.81
CA GLU A 7 -14.22 -9.21 3.75
C GLU A 7 -13.52 -8.18 4.64
N ARG A 8 -12.94 -7.12 4.07
CA ARG A 8 -12.28 -6.06 4.85
C ARG A 8 -13.27 -5.34 5.79
N ASN A 9 -14.51 -5.14 5.37
CA ASN A 9 -15.55 -4.58 6.25
C ASN A 9 -15.85 -5.49 7.45
N ARG A 10 -15.83 -6.82 7.26
CA ARG A 10 -16.05 -7.79 8.35
C ARG A 10 -14.89 -7.79 9.34
N GLU A 11 -13.64 -7.71 8.86
CA GLU A 11 -12.46 -7.56 9.72
C GLU A 11 -12.52 -6.28 10.56
N PHE A 12 -12.85 -5.15 9.94
CA PHE A 12 -13.00 -3.88 10.65
C PHE A 12 -14.17 -3.87 11.64
N ALA A 13 -15.27 -4.58 11.33
CA ALA A 13 -16.39 -4.76 12.23
C ALA A 13 -16.00 -5.61 13.46
N VAL A 14 -15.25 -6.69 13.27
CA VAL A 14 -14.73 -7.53 14.38
C VAL A 14 -13.78 -6.72 15.26
N LEU A 15 -12.85 -5.95 14.68
CA LEU A 15 -11.95 -5.08 15.43
C LEU A 15 -12.71 -4.04 16.25
N ARG A 16 -13.79 -3.46 15.71
CA ARG A 16 -14.64 -2.52 16.47
C ARG A 16 -15.49 -3.20 17.55
N ALA A 17 -15.94 -4.44 17.34
CA ALA A 17 -16.65 -5.22 18.36
C ALA A 17 -15.75 -5.56 19.56
N LEU A 18 -14.43 -5.68 19.34
CA LEU A 18 -13.42 -5.84 20.40
C LEU A 18 -13.09 -4.53 21.14
N GLY A 19 -13.74 -3.41 20.81
CA GLY A 19 -13.55 -2.11 21.48
C GLY A 19 -12.42 -1.24 20.91
N ASN A 20 -11.86 -1.60 19.76
CA ASN A 20 -10.74 -0.89 19.16
C ASN A 20 -11.18 0.49 18.62
N ARG A 21 -10.38 1.53 18.87
CA ARG A 21 -10.70 2.91 18.46
C ARG A 21 -10.59 3.06 16.93
N PRO A 22 -11.42 3.90 16.28
CA PRO A 22 -11.35 4.11 14.83
C PRO A 22 -9.96 4.54 14.34
N ASN A 23 -9.21 5.27 15.16
CA ASN A 23 -7.85 5.69 14.83
C ASN A 23 -6.84 4.52 14.82
N GLN A 24 -7.04 3.49 15.67
CA GLN A 24 -6.18 2.30 15.68
C GLN A 24 -6.41 1.46 14.42
N VAL A 25 -7.68 1.39 14.00
CA VAL A 25 -8.08 0.71 12.76
C VAL A 25 -7.46 1.37 11.52
N VAL A 26 -7.47 2.70 11.46
CA VAL A 26 -6.80 3.46 10.41
C VAL A 26 -5.28 3.26 10.44
N GLY A 27 -4.66 3.30 11.62
CA GLY A 27 -3.22 3.05 11.78
C GLY A 27 -2.78 1.69 11.26
N LEU A 28 -3.56 0.64 11.53
CA LEU A 28 -3.33 -0.72 11.00
C LEU A 28 -3.38 -0.77 9.47
N ALA A 29 -4.40 -0.15 8.86
CA ALA A 29 -4.53 -0.12 7.40
C ALA A 29 -3.38 0.67 6.73
N LEU A 30 -2.90 1.74 7.36
CA LEU A 30 -1.74 2.49 6.87
C LEU A 30 -0.46 1.65 6.95
N LEU A 31 -0.25 0.92 8.05
CA LEU A 31 0.89 0.01 8.21
C LEU A 31 0.89 -1.09 7.15
N GLU A 32 -0.25 -1.72 6.91
CA GLU A 32 -0.41 -2.73 5.86
C GLU A 32 -0.07 -2.16 4.47
N GLY A 33 -0.59 -0.97 4.15
CA GLY A 33 -0.28 -0.26 2.91
C GLY A 33 1.20 0.07 2.76
N ILE A 34 1.87 0.50 3.84
CA ILE A 34 3.32 0.76 3.83
C ILE A 34 4.08 -0.53 3.53
N ILE A 35 3.78 -1.63 4.23
CA ILE A 35 4.47 -2.91 4.05
C ILE A 35 4.33 -3.41 2.60
N ILE A 36 3.12 -3.40 2.06
CA ILE A 36 2.86 -3.82 0.67
C ILE A 36 3.59 -2.92 -0.32
N SER A 37 3.58 -1.61 -0.10
CA SER A 37 4.24 -0.65 -1.00
C SER A 37 5.76 -0.77 -1.00
N LEU A 38 6.36 -1.03 0.17
CA LEU A 38 7.81 -1.26 0.29
C LEU A 38 8.19 -2.57 -0.38
N ALA A 39 7.44 -3.65 -0.15
CA ALA A 39 7.68 -4.92 -0.81
C ALA A 39 7.60 -4.80 -2.34
N GLY A 40 6.53 -4.17 -2.86
CA GLY A 40 6.38 -3.92 -4.29
C GLY A 40 7.45 -2.99 -4.85
N GLY A 41 7.83 -1.94 -4.11
CA GLY A 41 8.88 -1.01 -4.48
C GLY A 41 10.26 -1.67 -4.59
N LEU A 42 10.62 -2.53 -3.63
CA LEU A 42 11.85 -3.31 -3.67
C LEU A 42 11.89 -4.26 -4.87
N ILE A 43 10.79 -4.97 -5.12
CA ILE A 43 10.68 -5.86 -6.29
C ILE A 43 10.82 -5.05 -7.59
N GLY A 44 10.18 -3.89 -7.67
CA GLY A 44 10.29 -2.96 -8.81
C GLY A 44 11.72 -2.46 -9.04
N ILE A 45 12.43 -2.09 -7.97
CA ILE A 45 13.84 -1.67 -8.05
C ILE A 45 14.72 -2.82 -8.57
N ILE A 46 14.61 -4.00 -7.96
CA ILE A 46 15.43 -5.17 -8.34
C ILE A 46 15.17 -5.54 -9.80
N SER A 47 13.90 -5.69 -10.18
CA SER A 47 13.52 -6.02 -11.55
C SER A 47 13.99 -4.94 -12.54
N GLY A 48 13.79 -3.66 -12.23
CA GLY A 48 14.23 -2.55 -13.07
C GLY A 48 15.74 -2.52 -13.30
N LEU A 49 16.54 -2.79 -12.26
CA LEU A 49 18.00 -2.88 -12.37
C LEU A 49 18.42 -4.07 -13.24
N VAL A 50 17.81 -5.25 -13.02
CA VAL A 50 18.10 -6.46 -13.81
C VAL A 50 17.77 -6.24 -15.28
N PHE A 51 16.57 -5.74 -15.60
CA PHE A 51 16.17 -5.46 -16.97
C PHE A 51 17.03 -4.36 -17.60
N GLY A 52 17.30 -3.28 -16.87
CA GLY A 52 18.15 -2.19 -17.36
C GLY A 52 19.55 -2.66 -17.71
N TYR A 53 20.14 -3.52 -16.87
CA TYR A 53 21.45 -4.12 -17.15
C TYR A 53 21.43 -4.99 -18.42
N HIS A 54 20.43 -5.87 -18.58
CA HIS A 54 20.34 -6.73 -19.77
C HIS A 54 20.12 -5.95 -21.06
N ILE A 55 19.31 -4.88 -21.01
CA ILE A 55 19.09 -4.01 -22.17
C ILE A 55 20.39 -3.30 -22.57
N LEU A 56 21.11 -2.72 -21.61
CA LEU A 56 22.36 -2.00 -21.88
C LEU A 56 23.48 -2.94 -22.36
N ALA A 57 23.56 -4.15 -21.79
CA ALA A 57 24.49 -5.18 -22.25
C ALA A 57 24.19 -5.62 -23.70
N GLY A 58 22.92 -5.70 -24.09
CA GLY A 58 22.53 -6.02 -25.47
C GLY A 58 22.77 -4.90 -26.48
N LEU A 59 23.06 -3.68 -26.02
CA LEU A 59 23.35 -2.51 -26.85
C LEU A 59 24.86 -2.20 -26.94
N ASP A 60 25.73 -3.09 -26.44
CA ASP A 60 27.18 -2.88 -26.30
C ASP A 60 27.54 -1.56 -25.57
N ALA A 61 26.62 -1.08 -24.72
CA ALA A 61 26.84 0.10 -23.91
C ALA A 61 27.71 -0.29 -22.70
N ASN A 62 29.01 0.01 -22.77
CA ASN A 62 29.98 -0.33 -21.71
C ASN A 62 29.83 0.49 -20.42
N GLU A 63 29.02 1.55 -20.44
CA GLU A 63 28.82 2.43 -19.30
C GLU A 63 27.44 2.20 -18.66
N TYR A 64 27.38 1.23 -17.73
CA TYR A 64 26.24 1.11 -16.82
C TYR A 64 26.45 2.04 -15.62
N LEU A 65 25.81 3.21 -15.65
CA LEU A 65 25.76 4.12 -14.49
C LEU A 65 24.61 3.70 -13.57
N PHE A 66 24.95 3.22 -12.37
CA PHE A 66 23.95 2.85 -11.37
C PHE A 66 23.13 4.08 -10.93
N PRO A 67 21.81 4.12 -11.19
CA PRO A 67 21.00 5.32 -10.95
C PRO A 67 20.54 5.40 -9.49
N GLY A 68 21.49 5.56 -8.56
CA GLY A 68 21.21 5.58 -7.12
C GLY A 68 20.19 6.63 -6.69
N GLN A 69 20.15 7.78 -7.37
CA GLN A 69 19.16 8.84 -7.12
C GLN A 69 17.73 8.36 -7.42
N ILE A 70 17.52 7.67 -8.54
CA ILE A 70 16.19 7.16 -8.93
C ILE A 70 15.72 6.10 -7.92
N VAL A 71 16.62 5.21 -7.51
CA VAL A 71 16.33 4.20 -6.48
C VAL A 71 15.88 4.86 -5.17
N PHE A 72 16.59 5.91 -4.75
CA PHE A 72 16.27 6.63 -3.52
C PHE A 72 14.91 7.35 -3.61
N ILE A 73 14.64 7.99 -4.75
CA ILE A 73 13.35 8.65 -5.01
C ILE A 73 12.21 7.63 -5.00
N GLN A 74 12.38 6.46 -5.63
CA GLN A 74 11.38 5.39 -5.67
C GLN A 74 11.04 4.87 -4.26
N LEU A 75 12.06 4.70 -3.41
CA LEU A 75 11.90 4.23 -2.04
C LEU A 75 11.10 5.20 -1.16
N ILE A 76 11.17 6.49 -1.45
CA ILE A 76 10.40 7.53 -0.76
C ILE A 76 9.00 7.69 -1.37
N ILE A 77 8.89 7.67 -2.70
CA ILE A 77 7.62 7.91 -3.42
C ILE A 77 6.64 6.76 -3.24
N SER A 78 7.10 5.51 -3.26
CA SER A 78 6.23 4.33 -3.13
C SER A 78 5.36 4.32 -1.85
N PRO A 79 5.91 4.53 -0.63
CA PRO A 79 5.09 4.65 0.57
C PRO A 79 4.22 5.92 0.56
N LEU A 80 4.70 7.03 0.00
CA LEU A 80 3.89 8.27 -0.10
C LEU A 80 2.63 8.05 -0.94
N ILE A 81 2.75 7.38 -2.09
CA ILE A 81 1.60 7.05 -2.95
C ILE A 81 0.65 6.11 -2.22
N SER A 82 1.17 5.10 -1.52
CA SER A 82 0.35 4.17 -0.73
C SER A 82 -0.41 4.86 0.40
N LEU A 83 0.26 5.76 1.12
CA LEU A 83 -0.37 6.57 2.16
C LEU A 83 -1.48 7.44 1.58
N ALA A 84 -1.24 8.12 0.44
CA ALA A 84 -2.26 8.92 -0.22
C ALA A 84 -3.46 8.06 -0.67
N ALA A 85 -3.21 6.88 -1.22
CA ALA A 85 -4.24 5.94 -1.63
C ALA A 85 -5.04 5.36 -0.44
N ALA A 86 -4.38 5.10 0.68
CA ALA A 86 -4.99 4.56 1.90
C ALA A 86 -5.71 5.63 2.75
N TRP A 87 -5.36 6.91 2.58
CA TRP A 87 -5.98 8.01 3.33
C TRP A 87 -7.47 8.17 2.99
N ILE A 88 -7.81 8.12 1.70
CA ILE A 88 -9.20 8.26 1.22
C ILE A 88 -10.12 7.20 1.88
N PRO A 89 -9.90 5.88 1.75
CA PRO A 89 -10.78 4.89 2.35
C PRO A 89 -10.78 4.93 3.89
N SER A 90 -9.65 5.26 4.53
CA SER A 90 -9.55 5.35 5.99
C SER A 90 -10.49 6.39 6.59
N ILE A 91 -10.59 7.58 5.96
CA ILE A 91 -11.54 8.62 6.43
C ILE A 91 -12.98 8.17 6.21
N TRP A 92 -13.27 7.52 5.08
CA TRP A 92 -14.62 7.06 4.74
C TRP A 92 -15.12 5.97 5.70
N ILE A 93 -14.24 5.06 6.14
CA ILE A 93 -14.57 3.99 7.09
C ILE A 93 -14.83 4.55 8.50
N SER A 94 -14.05 5.54 8.94
CA SER A 94 -14.24 6.18 10.25
C SER A 94 -15.59 6.91 10.37
N ARG A 95 -16.18 7.37 9.26
CA ARG A 95 -17.44 8.15 9.27
C ARG A 95 -18.70 7.31 9.10
N ARG A 96 -18.58 6.00 8.82
CA ARG A 96 -19.74 5.09 8.77
C ARG A 96 -20.11 4.67 10.19
N ASN A 97 -21.27 5.14 10.67
CA ASN A 97 -21.89 4.66 11.90
C ASN A 97 -22.23 3.17 11.76
N LEU A 98 -21.32 2.28 12.17
CA LEU A 98 -21.52 0.83 12.14
C LEU A 98 -22.75 0.38 12.94
N LEU A 99 -23.21 1.19 13.90
CA LEU A 99 -24.44 0.91 14.65
C LEU A 99 -25.66 0.85 13.72
N LYS A 100 -25.72 1.65 12.64
CA LYS A 100 -26.87 1.65 11.71
C LYS A 100 -26.93 0.39 10.83
N ALA A 101 -25.83 -0.36 10.71
CA ALA A 101 -25.78 -1.59 9.94
C ALA A 101 -26.24 -2.83 10.74
N LEU A 102 -26.22 -2.75 12.08
CA LEU A 102 -26.68 -3.82 12.98
C LEU A 102 -28.17 -3.72 13.36
N TYR A 103 -28.80 -2.55 13.19
CA TYR A 103 -30.24 -2.37 13.42
C TYR A 103 -31.09 -2.56 12.15
N LEU A 104 -30.51 -3.09 11.06
CA LEU A 104 -31.21 -3.37 9.81
C LEU A 104 -31.42 -4.89 9.56
N GLU A 105 -31.19 -5.71 10.57
CA GLU A 105 -31.68 -7.10 10.63
C GLU A 105 -32.89 -7.19 11.57
#